data_AF-A0A161U3J2-F1
#
_entry.id   AF-A0A161U3J2-F1
#
_cell.length_a   1.000
_cell.length_b   1.000
_cell.length_c   1.000
_cell.angle_alpha   90.00
_cell.angle_beta   90.00
_cell.angle_gamma   90.00
#
_symmetry.space_group_name_H-M   'P 1'
#
loop_
_entity.id
_entity.type
_entity.pdbx_description
1 polymer ?
#
loop_
_entity_poly.entity_id
_entity_poly.type
_entity_poly.pdbx_seq_one_letter_code
_entity_poly.pdbx_strand_id
1 'polypeptide(L)'
;MAKTIKKIVCPQCGSNQVDETKKDHYICRSCNTQFFLDNDDITINHNYNKGSYNPEQGVQVAKKAMIGLSIVIFVYFAYQVTSFLMTDSTPENVNSTGYNTTPPPARDVRYVNASINEVDMIKDPKGNDVIVYTGWFNDIFAEKGKENSVITVILDAKTGEEISRKAIEVDLSVIGAGTQSTRLDYYRGANDELFLIVNHYYLFLYNPSQKVFENVTDTFFVKYPEFAGGVAAVESRNFDGCLTITNNKGKQYVLYDSIGVVLPIDKVSNIYDRQLPDPEKTTSYKFSSVSHDFPDEEIQLIQYEHMTQRGYPQYNVNFGWRKDYGGSGIFTERSPYKKVLVMPYTKAKAKIVSIKDLTPNHTYVDGGKILASDAESVIIAIKMSVLEKETITLQKISSLDGSVIWTKKTDWTQVRSSSVEGDNILVRLDSTKIVVVNKEGDIQMTSDLYEIKTIGKEL
;
A
#
# COMPACT_ATOMS: atom_id res chain seq x y z
N MET A 1 -8.55 -24.44 -38.86
CA MET A 1 -8.68 -23.10 -38.27
C MET A 1 -8.85 -23.29 -36.77
N ALA A 2 -7.87 -22.90 -35.97
CA ALA A 2 -8.01 -22.92 -34.51
C ALA A 2 -8.79 -21.66 -34.10
N LYS A 3 -9.95 -21.82 -33.47
CA LYS A 3 -10.70 -20.72 -32.85
C LYS A 3 -9.78 -20.07 -31.82
N THR A 4 -9.40 -18.81 -32.01
CA THR A 4 -8.77 -18.02 -30.95
C THR A 4 -9.88 -17.70 -29.96
N ILE A 5 -9.93 -18.44 -28.84
CA ILE A 5 -10.95 -18.25 -27.80
C ILE A 5 -10.71 -16.87 -27.17
N LYS A 6 -11.58 -15.90 -27.47
CA LYS A 6 -11.70 -14.72 -26.61
C LYS A 6 -12.26 -15.20 -25.28
N LYS A 7 -11.61 -14.81 -24.19
CA LYS A 7 -11.99 -15.17 -22.81
C LYS A 7 -13.44 -14.74 -22.56
N ILE A 8 -14.32 -15.69 -22.24
CA ILE A 8 -15.71 -15.43 -21.87
C ILE A 8 -15.74 -15.00 -20.41
N VAL A 9 -16.45 -13.91 -20.12
CA VAL A 9 -16.53 -13.31 -18.79
C VAL A 9 -18.00 -13.09 -18.47
N CYS A 10 -18.40 -13.41 -17.23
CA CYS A 10 -19.76 -13.20 -16.75
C CYS A 10 -20.10 -11.70 -16.80
N PRO A 11 -21.22 -11.31 -17.45
CA PRO A 11 -21.61 -9.90 -17.55
C PRO A 11 -22.04 -9.32 -16.19
N GLN A 12 -22.46 -10.16 -15.24
CA GLN A 12 -22.98 -9.71 -13.95
C GLN A 12 -21.87 -9.49 -12.90
N CYS A 13 -20.92 -10.41 -12.79
CA CYS A 13 -19.88 -10.34 -11.74
C CYS A 13 -18.45 -10.24 -12.28
N GLY A 14 -18.26 -10.19 -13.60
CA GLY A 14 -16.94 -10.09 -14.22
C GLY A 14 -16.07 -11.34 -14.06
N SER A 15 -16.62 -12.44 -13.55
CA SER A 15 -15.89 -13.71 -13.36
C SER A 15 -15.59 -14.40 -14.68
N ASN A 16 -14.39 -14.98 -14.79
CA ASN A 16 -14.00 -15.86 -15.88
C ASN A 16 -14.33 -17.34 -15.62
N GLN A 17 -14.95 -17.63 -14.48
CA GLN A 17 -15.39 -18.98 -14.10
C GLN A 17 -16.77 -19.23 -14.69
N VAL A 18 -16.76 -19.65 -15.94
CA VAL A 18 -17.97 -19.78 -16.76
C VAL A 18 -17.99 -21.17 -17.38
N ASP A 19 -19.08 -21.91 -17.14
CA ASP A 19 -19.33 -23.20 -17.78
C ASP A 19 -20.30 -23.02 -18.96
N GLU A 20 -20.00 -23.65 -20.08
CA GLU A 20 -20.93 -23.74 -21.21
C GLU A 20 -21.94 -24.86 -20.93
N THR A 21 -23.23 -24.51 -20.83
CA THR A 21 -24.32 -25.46 -20.55
C THR A 21 -24.90 -26.07 -21.82
N LYS A 22 -24.94 -25.26 -22.88
CA LYS A 22 -25.26 -25.62 -24.26
C LYS A 22 -24.61 -24.59 -25.16
N LYS A 23 -24.53 -24.85 -26.47
CA LYS A 23 -23.85 -23.98 -27.42
C LYS A 23 -24.22 -22.51 -27.22
N ASP A 24 -23.22 -21.66 -27.03
CA ASP A 24 -23.34 -20.20 -26.85
C ASP A 24 -24.13 -19.77 -25.59
N HIS A 25 -24.41 -20.68 -24.65
CA HIS A 25 -25.08 -20.41 -23.38
C HIS A 25 -24.22 -20.84 -22.19
N TYR A 26 -24.13 -19.94 -21.22
CA TYR A 26 -23.13 -19.98 -20.19
C TYR A 26 -23.76 -19.78 -18.81
N ILE A 27 -23.24 -20.48 -17.81
CA ILE A 27 -23.54 -20.24 -16.39
C ILE A 27 -22.26 -19.84 -15.66
N CYS A 28 -22.30 -18.76 -14.89
CA CYS A 28 -21.18 -18.33 -14.09
C CYS A 28 -21.16 -19.08 -12.74
N ARG A 29 -20.06 -19.75 -12.39
CA ARG A 29 -19.91 -20.42 -11.09
C ARG A 29 -19.90 -19.45 -9.91
N SER A 30 -19.42 -18.23 -10.16
CA SER A 30 -19.22 -17.22 -9.12
C SER A 30 -20.51 -16.55 -8.63
N CYS A 31 -21.49 -16.34 -9.50
CA CYS A 31 -22.74 -15.67 -9.14
C CYS A 31 -24.01 -16.38 -9.67
N ASN A 32 -23.86 -17.58 -10.24
CA ASN A 32 -24.92 -18.38 -10.84
C ASN A 32 -25.72 -17.68 -11.95
N THR A 33 -25.22 -16.56 -12.48
CA THR A 33 -25.86 -15.86 -13.61
C THR A 33 -25.76 -16.70 -14.86
N GLN A 34 -26.89 -16.89 -15.53
CA GLN A 34 -26.98 -17.49 -16.85
C GLN A 34 -27.02 -16.39 -17.91
N PHE A 35 -26.22 -16.54 -18.96
CA PHE A 35 -26.14 -15.59 -20.06
C PHE A 35 -25.82 -16.32 -21.37
N PHE A 36 -26.09 -15.70 -22.51
CA PHE A 36 -25.80 -16.27 -23.82
C PHE A 36 -25.08 -15.23 -24.69
N LEU A 37 -24.29 -15.70 -25.65
CA LEU A 37 -23.64 -14.85 -26.65
C LEU A 37 -24.53 -14.83 -27.89
N ASP A 38 -25.14 -13.69 -28.19
CA ASP A 38 -25.87 -13.49 -29.44
C ASP A 38 -24.89 -13.25 -30.59
N ASN A 39 -25.15 -13.87 -31.74
CA ASN A 39 -24.18 -14.07 -32.82
C ASN A 39 -24.24 -12.97 -33.89
N ASP A 40 -24.49 -11.73 -33.51
CA ASP A 40 -24.64 -10.59 -34.43
C ASP A 40 -23.35 -9.76 -34.51
N ASP A 41 -22.50 -10.09 -35.51
CA ASP A 41 -21.35 -9.35 -36.08
C ASP A 41 -20.19 -8.95 -35.11
N ILE A 42 -18.89 -9.11 -35.42
CA ILE A 42 -18.13 -8.49 -36.52
C ILE A 42 -16.98 -9.42 -36.96
N THR A 43 -16.91 -9.69 -38.26
CA THR A 43 -15.73 -10.25 -38.93
C THR A 43 -14.72 -9.13 -39.17
N ILE A 44 -13.57 -9.13 -38.47
CA ILE A 44 -12.44 -8.26 -38.81
C ILE A 44 -11.42 -9.10 -39.58
N ASN A 45 -11.25 -8.80 -40.87
CA ASN A 45 -10.30 -9.46 -41.75
C ASN A 45 -8.91 -8.81 -41.58
N HIS A 46 -7.97 -9.49 -40.94
CA HIS A 46 -6.56 -9.09 -40.93
C HIS A 46 -5.78 -9.96 -41.91
N ASN A 47 -5.29 -9.36 -43.01
CA ASN A 47 -4.36 -9.99 -43.93
C ASN A 47 -2.92 -9.77 -43.43
N TYR A 48 -2.20 -10.86 -43.14
CA TYR A 48 -0.76 -10.83 -42.88
C TYR A 48 -0.05 -11.64 -43.97
N ASN A 49 0.62 -10.95 -44.89
CA ASN A 49 1.62 -11.55 -45.76
C ASN A 49 2.86 -11.86 -44.91
N LYS A 50 3.11 -13.15 -44.63
CA LYS A 50 4.41 -13.62 -44.14
C LYS A 50 5.18 -14.20 -45.31
N GLY A 51 6.26 -13.51 -45.71
CA GLY A 51 7.32 -14.11 -46.51
C GLY A 51 7.94 -15.29 -45.78
N SER A 52 8.28 -16.33 -46.54
CA SER A 52 8.88 -17.58 -46.08
C SER A 52 10.22 -17.34 -45.38
N TYR A 53 10.30 -17.70 -44.09
CA TYR A 53 11.52 -17.67 -43.28
C TYR A 53 12.30 -18.98 -43.44
N ASN A 54 13.54 -18.90 -43.92
CA ASN A 54 14.45 -20.03 -44.06
C ASN A 54 15.35 -20.14 -42.79
N PRO A 55 15.27 -21.21 -41.98
CA PRO A 55 15.91 -21.29 -40.66
C PRO A 55 17.44 -21.22 -40.65
N GLU A 56 18.11 -21.46 -41.78
CA GLU A 56 19.58 -21.54 -41.84
C GLU A 56 20.28 -20.17 -41.88
N GLN A 57 19.57 -19.07 -42.19
CA GLN A 57 20.17 -17.71 -42.20
C GLN A 57 20.18 -17.04 -40.82
N GLY A 58 19.26 -17.38 -39.91
CA GLY A 58 19.15 -16.73 -38.59
C GLY A 58 20.32 -17.01 -37.64
N VAL A 59 20.90 -18.21 -37.70
CA VAL A 59 21.97 -18.65 -36.81
C VAL A 59 23.32 -17.97 -37.16
N GLN A 60 23.57 -17.65 -38.43
CA GLN A 60 24.80 -16.95 -38.84
C GLN A 60 24.75 -15.45 -38.55
N VAL A 61 23.58 -14.82 -38.62
CA VAL A 61 23.40 -13.39 -38.29
C VAL A 61 23.50 -13.15 -36.78
N ALA A 62 22.94 -14.05 -35.97
CA ALA A 62 23.04 -13.98 -34.50
C ALA A 62 24.49 -14.10 -33.99
N LYS A 63 25.31 -14.99 -34.59
CA LYS A 63 26.73 -15.12 -34.23
C LYS A 63 27.57 -13.89 -34.57
N LYS A 64 27.31 -13.22 -35.71
CA LYS A 64 28.02 -11.99 -36.09
C LYS A 64 27.58 -10.78 -35.28
N ALA A 65 26.30 -10.69 -34.90
CA ALA A 65 25.77 -9.63 -34.06
C ALA A 65 26.32 -9.68 -32.62
N MET A 66 26.46 -10.88 -32.04
CA MET A 66 27.01 -11.06 -30.70
C MET A 66 28.50 -10.68 -30.60
N ILE A 67 29.30 -10.96 -31.64
CA ILE A 67 30.71 -10.54 -31.70
C ILE A 67 30.83 -9.03 -31.86
N GLY A 68 29.97 -8.40 -32.68
CA GLY A 68 29.92 -6.95 -32.85
C GLY A 68 29.55 -6.20 -31.55
N LEU A 69 28.54 -6.69 -30.82
CA LEU A 69 28.10 -6.08 -29.56
C LEU A 69 29.19 -6.17 -28.47
N SER A 70 29.92 -7.29 -28.43
CA SER A 70 31.01 -7.52 -27.48
C SER A 70 32.17 -6.53 -27.68
N ILE A 71 32.51 -6.21 -28.93
CA ILE A 71 33.57 -5.25 -29.26
C ILE A 71 33.15 -3.83 -28.88
N VAL A 72 31.90 -3.44 -29.14
CA VAL A 72 31.40 -2.09 -28.78
C VAL A 72 31.38 -1.89 -27.27
N ILE A 73 30.94 -2.89 -26.50
CA ILE A 73 30.95 -2.84 -25.03
C ILE A 73 32.39 -2.78 -24.51
N PHE A 74 33.31 -3.55 -25.09
CA PHE A 74 34.72 -3.54 -24.67
C PHE A 74 35.40 -2.19 -24.97
N VAL A 75 35.15 -1.59 -26.13
CA VAL A 75 35.68 -0.26 -26.48
C VAL A 75 35.08 0.83 -25.59
N TYR A 76 33.78 0.75 -25.28
CA TYR A 76 33.13 1.69 -24.35
C TYR A 76 33.73 1.58 -22.94
N PHE A 77 33.92 0.37 -22.41
CA PHE A 77 34.56 0.19 -21.11
C PHE A 77 36.04 0.58 -21.09
N ALA A 78 36.79 0.28 -22.16
CA ALA A 78 38.19 0.70 -22.28
C ALA A 78 38.32 2.24 -22.31
N TYR A 79 37.37 2.94 -22.96
CA TYR A 79 37.31 4.40 -22.98
C TYR A 79 37.02 5.00 -21.59
N GLN A 80 36.09 4.42 -20.83
CA GLN A 80 35.80 4.88 -19.47
C GLN A 80 36.97 4.64 -18.50
N VAL A 81 37.75 3.57 -18.71
CA VAL A 81 38.94 3.27 -17.87
C VAL A 81 40.11 4.19 -18.22
N THR A 82 40.31 4.54 -19.50
CA THR A 82 41.36 5.50 -19.89
C THR A 82 41.01 6.94 -19.50
N SER A 83 39.72 7.33 -19.48
CA SER A 83 39.32 8.65 -18.98
C SER A 83 39.52 8.78 -17.46
N PHE A 84 39.35 7.68 -16.71
CA PHE A 84 39.55 7.69 -15.26
C PHE A 84 41.04 7.67 -14.84
N LEU A 85 41.93 7.11 -15.66
CA LEU A 85 43.37 7.00 -15.37
C LEU A 85 44.22 8.20 -15.85
N MET A 86 43.65 9.11 -16.65
CA MET A 86 44.37 10.27 -17.23
C MET A 86 43.87 11.64 -16.72
N THR A 87 43.07 11.68 -15.65
CA THR A 87 42.65 12.97 -15.06
C THR A 87 43.67 13.44 -14.01
N ASP A 88 44.74 14.08 -14.47
CA ASP A 88 45.62 14.87 -13.61
C ASP A 88 44.80 16.01 -13.00
N SER A 89 44.48 15.88 -11.72
CA SER A 89 43.79 16.91 -10.94
C SER A 89 44.77 18.02 -10.57
N THR A 90 45.03 18.93 -11.49
CA THR A 90 45.50 20.28 -11.15
C THR A 90 44.35 21.27 -11.35
N PRO A 91 43.89 21.97 -10.31
CA PRO A 91 42.84 22.97 -10.46
C PRO A 91 43.45 24.24 -11.09
N GLU A 92 43.08 24.54 -12.33
CA GLU A 92 43.31 25.86 -12.90
C GLU A 92 42.36 26.88 -12.26
N ASN A 93 42.94 27.95 -11.71
CA ASN A 93 42.21 29.13 -11.25
C ASN A 93 41.58 29.84 -12.46
N VAL A 94 40.30 29.60 -12.70
CA VAL A 94 39.52 30.37 -13.68
C VAL A 94 39.02 31.64 -13.00
N ASN A 95 39.59 32.77 -13.43
CA ASN A 95 39.10 34.09 -13.07
C ASN A 95 37.67 34.29 -13.57
N SER A 96 36.78 34.62 -12.64
CA SER A 96 35.38 35.00 -12.87
C SER A 96 35.30 36.26 -13.74
N THR A 97 34.91 36.11 -15.00
CA THR A 97 34.30 37.21 -15.76
C THR A 97 32.82 37.27 -15.40
N GLY A 98 32.41 38.41 -14.83
CA GLY A 98 31.04 38.64 -14.35
C GLY A 98 29.99 38.39 -15.44
N TYR A 99 29.12 37.41 -15.19
CA TYR A 99 27.87 37.26 -15.91
C TYR A 99 26.91 38.34 -15.41
N ASN A 100 26.46 39.20 -16.32
CA ASN A 100 25.31 40.07 -16.07
C ASN A 100 24.09 39.17 -15.80
N THR A 101 23.75 39.01 -14.52
CA THR A 101 22.55 38.30 -14.09
C THR A 101 21.33 39.13 -14.47
N THR A 102 20.75 38.82 -15.63
CA THR A 102 19.33 39.13 -15.84
C THR A 102 18.58 38.24 -14.83
N PRO A 103 17.72 38.80 -13.95
CA PRO A 103 16.95 37.98 -13.02
C PRO A 103 16.19 36.92 -13.80
N PRO A 104 16.16 35.65 -13.34
CA PRO A 104 15.32 34.65 -13.98
C PRO A 104 13.88 35.17 -14.03
N PRO A 105 13.16 35.00 -15.15
CA PRO A 105 11.76 35.40 -15.24
C PRO A 105 10.98 34.71 -14.12
N ALA A 106 10.10 35.46 -13.46
CA ALA A 106 9.23 34.93 -12.43
C ALA A 106 8.39 33.77 -12.99
N ARG A 107 8.55 32.58 -12.41
CA ARG A 107 7.73 31.42 -12.75
C ARG A 107 6.58 31.38 -11.74
N ASP A 108 5.36 31.56 -12.23
CA ASP A 108 4.13 31.61 -11.41
C ASP A 108 3.78 30.28 -10.71
N VAL A 109 4.39 29.16 -11.11
CA VAL A 109 4.11 27.86 -10.50
C VAL A 109 5.42 27.09 -10.29
N ARG A 110 5.77 26.86 -9.02
CA ARG A 110 6.83 25.92 -8.65
C ARG A 110 6.18 24.54 -8.50
N TYR A 111 6.62 23.56 -9.28
CA TYR A 111 6.23 22.16 -9.06
C TYR A 111 7.24 21.60 -8.07
N VAL A 112 6.81 21.42 -6.83
CA VAL A 112 7.63 20.72 -5.85
C VAL A 112 6.95 19.38 -5.58
N ASN A 113 7.62 18.33 -6.03
CA ASN A 113 7.20 16.96 -5.79
C ASN A 113 7.43 16.60 -4.32
N ALA A 114 6.42 16.01 -3.68
CA ALA A 114 6.59 15.37 -2.38
C ALA A 114 7.20 13.97 -2.55
N SER A 115 8.52 13.87 -2.41
CA SER A 115 9.24 12.60 -2.52
C SER A 115 8.84 11.58 -1.44
N ILE A 116 8.37 12.06 -0.30
CA ILE A 116 7.87 11.29 0.85
C ILE A 116 6.55 11.93 1.27
N ASN A 117 5.50 11.13 1.39
CA ASN A 117 4.19 11.64 1.77
C ASN A 117 3.29 10.60 2.44
N GLU A 118 2.41 11.13 3.27
CA GLU A 118 1.39 10.39 3.99
C GLU A 118 0.02 11.01 3.74
N VAL A 119 -1.00 10.17 3.73
CA VAL A 119 -2.38 10.57 3.46
C VAL A 119 -3.34 9.74 4.30
N ASP A 120 -4.31 10.40 4.91
CA ASP A 120 -5.42 9.74 5.61
C ASP A 120 -6.70 10.56 5.47
N MET A 121 -7.83 9.94 5.78
CA MET A 121 -9.15 10.58 5.78
C MET A 121 -9.69 10.63 7.19
N ILE A 122 -10.24 11.78 7.57
CA ILE A 122 -10.76 12.03 8.92
C ILE A 122 -12.04 12.86 8.86
N LYS A 123 -12.75 12.94 9.98
CA LYS A 123 -13.83 13.91 10.18
C LYS A 123 -13.31 15.27 10.61
N ASP A 124 -13.80 16.33 9.98
CA ASP A 124 -13.66 17.69 10.49
C ASP A 124 -14.60 17.94 11.70
N PRO A 125 -14.48 19.05 12.43
CA PRO A 125 -15.37 19.36 13.55
C PRO A 125 -16.86 19.50 13.20
N LYS A 126 -17.20 19.62 11.91
CA LYS A 126 -18.58 19.67 11.40
C LYS A 126 -19.08 18.28 10.98
N GLY A 127 -18.26 17.24 11.05
CA GLY A 127 -18.58 15.88 10.65
C GLY A 127 -18.40 15.60 9.14
N ASN A 128 -17.78 16.51 8.39
CA ASN A 128 -17.46 16.29 6.98
C ASN A 128 -16.17 15.48 6.85
N ASP A 129 -16.13 14.61 5.83
CA ASP A 129 -14.91 13.89 5.48
C ASP A 129 -13.91 14.83 4.81
N VAL A 130 -12.69 14.87 5.33
CA VAL A 130 -11.57 15.62 4.78
C VAL A 130 -10.35 14.73 4.67
N ILE A 131 -9.50 15.01 3.70
CA ILE A 131 -8.25 14.29 3.49
C ILE A 131 -7.10 15.13 4.03
N VAL A 132 -6.29 14.52 4.89
CA VAL A 132 -5.08 15.13 5.45
C VAL A 132 -3.87 14.57 4.71
N TYR A 133 -3.34 15.35 3.79
CA TYR A 133 -2.13 15.02 3.05
C TYR A 133 -0.94 15.76 3.65
N THR A 134 0.13 15.05 4.00
CA THR A 134 1.38 15.67 4.44
C THR A 134 2.53 15.17 3.57
N GLY A 135 3.29 16.11 3.01
CA GLY A 135 4.38 15.81 2.10
C GLY A 135 5.67 16.54 2.43
N TRP A 136 6.79 15.98 1.99
CA TRP A 136 8.10 16.60 2.04
C TRP A 136 8.40 17.36 0.76
N PHE A 137 8.41 18.68 0.82
CA PHE A 137 8.55 19.56 -0.34
C PHE A 137 9.98 20.11 -0.42
N ASN A 138 10.62 19.95 -1.58
CA ASN A 138 11.90 20.55 -1.93
C ASN A 138 11.76 21.73 -2.94
N ASP A 139 11.94 22.95 -2.47
CA ASP A 139 12.08 24.14 -3.31
C ASP A 139 13.55 24.35 -3.69
N ILE A 140 13.94 23.84 -4.87
CA ILE A 140 15.30 23.98 -5.43
C ILE A 140 15.72 25.44 -5.68
N PHE A 141 14.79 26.40 -5.59
CA PHE A 141 15.05 27.82 -5.77
C PHE A 141 15.00 28.61 -4.47
N ALA A 142 14.78 27.95 -3.33
CA ALA A 142 14.85 28.61 -2.02
C ALA A 142 16.30 28.99 -1.67
N GLU A 143 16.44 29.88 -0.69
CA GLU A 143 17.74 30.17 -0.08
C GLU A 143 18.37 28.88 0.45
N LYS A 144 19.70 28.80 0.37
CA LYS A 144 20.45 27.65 0.86
C LYS A 144 20.13 27.36 2.32
N GLY A 145 19.72 26.12 2.64
CA GLY A 145 19.26 25.69 3.96
C GLY A 145 17.76 25.86 4.21
N LYS A 146 16.99 26.38 3.25
CA LYS A 146 15.51 26.51 3.29
C LYS A 146 14.81 25.78 2.15
N GLU A 147 15.52 24.91 1.46
CA GLU A 147 15.00 24.15 0.32
C GLU A 147 13.95 23.15 0.76
N ASN A 148 14.09 22.57 1.96
CA ASN A 148 13.20 21.52 2.43
C ASN A 148 12.15 22.07 3.40
N SER A 149 10.90 21.69 3.18
CA SER A 149 9.79 21.97 4.09
C SER A 149 8.85 20.77 4.16
N VAL A 150 8.19 20.60 5.30
CA VAL A 150 7.08 19.65 5.43
C VAL A 150 5.80 20.46 5.41
N ILE A 151 4.86 20.11 4.52
CA ILE A 151 3.61 20.85 4.34
C ILE A 151 2.45 19.88 4.48
N THR A 152 1.45 20.30 5.25
CA THR A 152 0.14 19.64 5.33
C THR A 152 -0.86 20.41 4.48
N VAL A 153 -1.62 19.67 3.67
CA VAL A 153 -2.72 20.15 2.85
C VAL A 153 -3.99 19.39 3.24
N ILE A 154 -5.06 20.12 3.46
CA ILE A 154 -6.39 19.58 3.76
C ILE A 154 -7.24 19.71 2.51
N LEU A 155 -7.82 18.61 2.06
CA LEU A 155 -8.71 18.57 0.91
C LEU A 155 -10.13 18.20 1.36
N ASP A 156 -11.14 18.75 0.71
CA ASP A 156 -12.50 18.22 0.80
C ASP A 156 -12.55 16.83 0.16
N ALA A 157 -13.05 15.82 0.87
CA ALA A 157 -13.02 14.44 0.37
C ALA A 157 -13.99 14.20 -0.80
N LYS A 158 -14.99 15.08 -1.01
CA LYS A 158 -15.98 14.97 -2.09
C LYS A 158 -15.55 15.72 -3.33
N THR A 159 -15.06 16.95 -3.18
CA THR A 159 -14.69 17.79 -4.33
C THR A 159 -13.21 17.71 -4.68
N GLY A 160 -12.36 17.31 -3.74
CA GLY A 160 -10.90 17.37 -3.88
C GLY A 160 -10.32 18.78 -3.77
N GLU A 161 -11.16 19.79 -3.50
CA GLU A 161 -10.72 21.18 -3.37
C GLU A 161 -9.88 21.38 -2.10
N GLU A 162 -8.84 22.20 -2.21
CA GLU A 162 -7.99 22.55 -1.08
C GLU A 162 -8.74 23.47 -0.10
N ILE A 163 -8.87 23.01 1.14
CA ILE A 163 -9.46 23.74 2.25
C ILE A 163 -8.41 24.56 3.00
N SER A 164 -7.20 24.01 3.15
CA SER A 164 -6.15 24.62 3.96
C SER A 164 -4.78 24.05 3.58
N ARG A 165 -3.75 24.88 3.72
CA ARG A 165 -2.35 24.49 3.57
C ARG A 165 -1.48 25.18 4.60
N LYS A 166 -0.65 24.41 5.29
CA LYS A 166 0.23 24.92 6.36
C LYS A 166 1.56 24.18 6.36
N ALA A 167 2.64 24.94 6.48
CA ALA A 167 3.96 24.36 6.73
C ALA A 167 4.05 23.90 8.20
N ILE A 168 4.82 22.85 8.44
CA ILE A 168 5.18 22.39 9.77
C ILE A 168 6.53 23.01 10.13
N GLU A 169 6.55 23.77 11.22
CA GLU A 169 7.76 24.42 11.73
C GLU A 169 8.60 23.41 12.52
N VAL A 170 9.65 22.87 11.89
CA VAL A 170 10.57 21.88 12.46
C VAL A 170 11.99 22.06 11.94
N ASP A 171 12.97 21.67 12.74
CA ASP A 171 14.34 21.49 12.29
C ASP A 171 14.49 20.12 11.63
N LEU A 172 14.47 20.10 10.30
CA LEU A 172 14.58 18.87 9.51
C LEU A 172 15.98 18.24 9.55
N SER A 173 16.97 18.89 10.17
CA SER A 173 18.28 18.29 10.44
C SER A 173 18.26 17.33 11.63
N VAL A 174 17.25 17.44 12.51
CA VAL A 174 17.05 16.51 13.62
C VAL A 174 16.46 15.21 13.08
N ILE A 175 17.17 14.11 13.32
CA ILE A 175 16.80 12.76 12.90
C ILE A 175 16.89 11.83 14.12
N GLY A 176 15.90 10.95 14.25
CA GLY A 176 15.84 9.96 15.31
C GLY A 176 17.07 9.05 15.32
N ALA A 177 17.47 8.64 16.51
CA ALA A 177 18.60 7.74 16.69
C ALA A 177 18.42 6.41 15.95
N GLY A 178 19.49 5.92 15.33
CA GLY A 178 19.51 4.62 14.66
C GLY A 178 19.07 4.63 13.19
N THR A 179 18.75 5.80 12.62
CA THR A 179 18.45 5.95 11.19
C THR A 179 19.21 7.12 10.56
N GLN A 180 19.34 7.08 9.24
CA GLN A 180 19.88 8.15 8.39
C GLN A 180 18.84 8.61 7.33
N SER A 181 17.62 8.05 7.37
CA SER A 181 16.57 8.37 6.40
C SER A 181 15.61 9.41 6.96
N THR A 182 15.29 10.42 6.14
CA THR A 182 14.11 11.25 6.36
C THR A 182 12.85 10.44 6.17
N ARG A 183 11.84 10.64 7.01
CA ARG A 183 10.57 9.90 6.94
C ARG A 183 9.42 10.74 7.44
N LEU A 184 8.25 10.49 6.85
CA LEU A 184 6.95 10.88 7.37
C LEU A 184 6.17 9.59 7.58
N ASP A 185 5.53 9.43 8.72
CA ASP A 185 4.58 8.35 8.96
C ASP A 185 3.36 8.90 9.69
N TYR A 186 2.18 8.41 9.34
CA TYR A 186 1.01 8.56 10.18
C TYR A 186 0.85 7.40 11.17
N TYR A 187 0.32 7.74 12.34
CA TYR A 187 -0.08 6.80 13.38
C TYR A 187 -1.48 7.19 13.87
N ARG A 188 -2.39 6.21 13.93
CA ARG A 188 -3.74 6.40 14.49
C ARG A 188 -3.75 5.92 15.94
N GLY A 189 -4.03 6.83 16.87
CA GLY A 189 -4.29 6.47 18.27
C GLY A 189 -5.64 5.76 18.44
N ALA A 190 -5.88 5.14 19.59
CA ALA A 190 -7.15 4.40 19.79
C ALA A 190 -8.40 5.26 19.72
N ASN A 191 -8.33 6.57 20.00
CA ASN A 191 -9.49 7.46 19.86
C ASN A 191 -9.57 8.12 18.47
N ASP A 192 -9.00 7.47 17.46
CA ASP A 192 -8.94 7.97 16.08
C ASP A 192 -8.18 9.29 15.94
N GLU A 193 -7.32 9.58 16.92
CA GLU A 193 -6.36 10.68 16.88
C GLU A 193 -5.34 10.44 15.77
N LEU A 194 -5.15 11.43 14.90
CA LEU A 194 -4.14 11.36 13.85
C LEU A 194 -2.83 11.99 14.34
N PHE A 195 -1.82 11.15 14.49
CA PHE A 195 -0.45 11.58 14.76
C PHE A 195 0.38 11.59 13.49
N LEU A 196 1.32 12.53 13.42
CA LEU A 196 2.37 12.57 12.41
C LEU A 196 3.73 12.42 13.08
N ILE A 197 4.53 11.51 12.57
CA ILE A 197 5.93 11.33 12.94
C ILE A 197 6.79 11.94 11.84
N VAL A 198 7.69 12.85 12.21
CA VAL A 198 8.67 13.46 11.29
C VAL A 198 10.08 13.05 11.69
N ASN A 199 10.84 12.53 10.73
CA ASN A 199 12.25 12.15 10.88
C ASN A 199 12.52 11.16 12.02
N HIS A 200 11.57 10.26 12.30
CA HIS A 200 11.67 9.30 13.41
C HIS A 200 11.93 9.97 14.77
N TYR A 201 11.60 11.25 14.94
CA TYR A 201 11.93 12.00 16.16
C TYR A 201 10.73 12.80 16.64
N TYR A 202 10.27 13.74 15.82
CA TYR A 202 9.16 14.60 16.20
C TYR A 202 7.85 13.82 16.15
N LEU A 203 7.02 14.04 17.17
CA LEU A 203 5.65 13.56 17.22
C LEU A 203 4.72 14.77 17.24
N PHE A 204 3.78 14.79 16.30
CA PHE A 204 2.74 15.79 16.20
C PHE A 204 1.36 15.16 16.37
N LEU A 205 0.44 15.89 16.98
CA LEU A 205 -0.97 15.54 17.05
C LEU A 205 -1.78 16.50 16.18
N TYR A 206 -2.63 15.97 15.31
CA TYR A 206 -3.51 16.79 14.47
C TYR A 206 -4.64 17.41 15.30
N ASN A 207 -4.83 18.73 15.16
CA ASN A 207 -5.97 19.46 15.69
C ASN A 207 -6.99 19.75 14.57
N PRO A 208 -8.14 19.05 14.53
CA PRO A 208 -9.15 19.22 13.46
C PRO A 208 -9.78 20.62 13.41
N SER A 209 -9.89 21.30 14.55
CA SER A 209 -10.49 22.64 14.64
C SER A 209 -9.60 23.69 14.00
N GLN A 210 -8.30 23.62 14.28
CA GLN A 210 -7.31 24.56 13.77
C GLN A 210 -6.68 24.12 12.44
N LYS A 211 -6.89 22.87 12.03
CA LYS A 211 -6.30 22.25 10.83
C LYS A 211 -4.78 22.34 10.82
N VAL A 212 -4.16 22.02 11.95
CA VAL A 212 -2.70 22.06 12.17
C VAL A 212 -2.23 20.81 12.89
N PHE A 213 -0.97 20.46 12.69
CA PHE A 213 -0.25 19.52 13.53
C PHE A 213 0.44 20.28 14.67
N GLU A 214 0.12 19.94 15.91
CA GLU A 214 0.72 20.51 17.11
C GLU A 214 1.87 19.63 17.60
N ASN A 215 3.04 20.20 17.90
CA ASN A 215 4.19 19.44 18.37
C ASN A 215 3.95 18.97 19.82
N VAL A 216 3.93 17.64 20.02
CA VAL A 216 3.73 17.01 21.32
C VAL A 216 4.92 16.16 21.76
N THR A 217 6.06 16.27 21.06
CA THR A 217 7.26 15.46 21.26
C THR A 217 7.71 15.44 22.73
N ASP A 218 7.76 16.60 23.38
CA ASP A 218 8.27 16.72 24.75
C ASP A 218 7.22 16.41 25.81
N THR A 219 5.92 16.52 25.50
CA THR A 219 4.84 16.42 26.48
C THR A 219 4.17 15.05 26.48
N PHE A 220 4.11 14.36 25.34
CA PHE A 220 3.40 13.10 25.18
C PHE A 220 4.00 11.98 26.05
N PHE A 221 5.33 11.95 26.17
CA PHE A 221 6.05 10.85 26.82
C PHE A 221 6.28 11.02 28.32
N VAL A 222 6.04 12.21 28.89
CA VAL A 222 6.34 12.55 30.31
C VAL A 222 5.65 11.62 31.30
N LYS A 223 4.47 11.09 30.94
CA LYS A 223 3.69 10.18 31.77
C LYS A 223 4.28 8.76 31.88
N TYR A 224 5.31 8.43 31.11
CA TYR A 224 5.92 7.09 31.09
C TYR A 224 7.33 7.10 31.72
N PRO A 225 7.53 6.42 32.86
CA PRO A 225 8.83 6.40 33.55
C PRO A 225 10.01 5.91 32.69
N GLU A 226 9.76 5.02 31.74
CA GLU A 226 10.76 4.47 30.81
C GLU A 226 11.40 5.54 29.91
N PHE A 227 10.70 6.65 29.72
CA PHE A 227 11.09 7.77 28.87
C PHE A 227 11.48 9.03 29.67
N ALA A 228 11.55 8.96 31.01
CA ALA A 228 11.94 10.09 31.86
C ALA A 228 13.35 10.64 31.55
N GLY A 229 14.23 9.81 30.96
CA GLY A 229 15.55 10.24 30.48
C GLY A 229 15.55 10.92 29.10
N GLY A 230 14.38 11.10 28.49
CA GLY A 230 14.17 11.64 27.15
C GLY A 230 14.06 10.58 26.06
N VAL A 231 13.52 11.01 24.93
CA VAL A 231 13.26 10.20 23.72
C VAL A 231 14.28 10.55 22.64
N ALA A 232 14.88 9.54 22.06
CA ALA A 232 15.87 9.63 20.99
C ALA A 232 15.29 9.25 19.61
N ALA A 233 14.26 8.40 19.57
CA ALA A 233 13.55 8.09 18.33
C ALA A 233 12.11 7.63 18.61
N VAL A 234 11.22 7.88 17.64
CA VAL A 234 9.81 7.49 17.61
C VAL A 234 9.50 6.91 16.23
N GLU A 235 8.91 5.73 16.17
CA GLU A 235 8.49 5.09 14.92
C GLU A 235 7.10 4.51 15.05
N SER A 236 6.33 4.55 13.96
CA SER A 236 5.05 3.86 13.92
C SER A 236 5.26 2.35 13.76
N ARG A 237 4.48 1.55 14.48
CA ARG A 237 4.29 0.11 14.21
C ARG A 237 2.82 -0.11 13.90
N ASN A 238 2.40 0.38 12.74
CA ASN A 238 1.00 0.40 12.29
C ASN A 238 0.29 -0.95 12.39
N PHE A 239 1.02 -2.03 12.12
CA PHE A 239 0.50 -3.39 12.19
C PHE A 239 0.09 -3.84 13.60
N ASP A 240 0.81 -3.38 14.62
CA ASP A 240 0.49 -3.66 16.03
C ASP A 240 -0.36 -2.53 16.64
N GLY A 241 -0.64 -1.46 15.88
CA GLY A 241 -1.35 -0.28 16.36
C GLY A 241 -0.62 0.41 17.52
N CYS A 242 0.70 0.54 17.44
CA CYS A 242 1.51 1.07 18.54
C CYS A 242 2.74 1.84 18.05
N LEU A 243 3.52 2.41 18.99
CA LEU A 243 4.76 3.13 18.71
C LEU A 243 5.99 2.32 19.15
N THR A 244 7.07 2.38 18.37
CA THR A 244 8.42 2.02 18.83
C THR A 244 9.13 3.26 19.32
N ILE A 245 9.64 3.23 20.55
CA ILE A 245 10.35 4.36 21.16
C ILE A 245 11.76 3.93 21.52
N THR A 246 12.77 4.68 21.06
CA THR A 246 14.14 4.56 21.56
C THR A 246 14.38 5.70 22.54
N ASN A 247 14.78 5.40 23.77
CA ASN A 247 15.14 6.44 24.74
C ASN A 247 16.59 6.91 24.58
N ASN A 248 16.97 7.98 25.27
CA ASN A 248 18.34 8.55 25.22
C ASN A 248 19.46 7.62 25.70
N LYS A 249 19.13 6.48 26.32
CA LYS A 249 20.08 5.43 26.70
C LYS A 249 20.21 4.34 25.62
N GLY A 250 19.56 4.51 24.47
CA GLY A 250 19.55 3.54 23.36
C GLY A 250 18.67 2.31 23.62
N LYS A 251 17.83 2.31 24.66
CA LYS A 251 16.91 1.20 24.92
C LYS A 251 15.63 1.37 24.11
N GLN A 252 15.18 0.29 23.49
CA GLN A 252 13.98 0.26 22.68
C GLN A 252 12.78 -0.34 23.42
N TYR A 253 11.65 0.32 23.27
CA TYR A 253 10.38 -0.05 23.85
C TYR A 253 9.27 -0.02 22.80
N VAL A 254 8.22 -0.78 23.06
CA VAL A 254 6.93 -0.67 22.38
C VAL A 254 5.95 0.00 23.34
N LEU A 255 5.31 1.08 22.88
CA LEU A 255 4.29 1.81 23.61
C LEU A 255 2.93 1.56 22.95
N TYR A 256 2.07 0.88 23.68
CA TYR A 256 0.63 0.83 23.42
C TYR A 256 -0.02 1.97 24.21
N ASP A 257 0.02 3.18 23.64
CA ASP A 257 -0.43 4.42 24.28
C ASP A 257 -1.87 4.32 24.80
N SER A 258 -2.71 3.66 24.01
CA SER A 258 -4.14 3.47 24.19
C SER A 258 -4.51 2.71 25.48
N ILE A 259 -3.63 1.83 25.94
CA ILE A 259 -3.79 1.06 27.17
C ILE A 259 -2.69 1.38 28.20
N GLY A 260 -1.86 2.40 27.92
CA GLY A 260 -0.77 2.82 28.79
C GLY A 260 0.31 1.76 29.02
N VAL A 261 0.47 0.79 28.12
CA VAL A 261 1.42 -0.31 28.31
C VAL A 261 2.73 -0.02 27.57
N VAL A 262 3.82 -0.03 28.32
CA VAL A 262 5.20 0.02 27.80
C VAL A 262 5.86 -1.33 27.99
N LEU A 263 6.46 -1.87 26.93
CA LEU A 263 7.18 -3.15 26.96
C LEU A 263 8.57 -2.98 26.33
N PRO A 264 9.62 -3.62 26.87
CA PRO A 264 10.86 -3.80 26.12
C PRO A 264 10.58 -4.49 24.77
N ILE A 265 11.29 -4.10 23.71
CA ILE A 265 11.04 -4.58 22.35
C ILE A 265 11.11 -6.12 22.22
N ASP A 266 12.01 -6.77 22.96
CA ASP A 266 12.18 -8.24 22.98
C ASP A 266 11.02 -8.98 23.67
N LYS A 267 10.12 -8.25 24.33
CA LYS A 267 8.94 -8.78 25.03
C LYS A 267 7.63 -8.46 24.30
N VAL A 268 7.67 -7.87 23.10
CA VAL A 268 6.45 -7.50 22.37
C VAL A 268 5.51 -8.70 22.16
N SER A 269 6.05 -9.89 21.90
CA SER A 269 5.26 -11.10 21.69
C SER A 269 4.35 -11.49 22.87
N ASN A 270 4.71 -11.06 24.07
CA ASN A 270 4.00 -11.40 25.30
C ASN A 270 2.66 -10.67 25.41
N ILE A 271 2.47 -9.56 24.67
CA ILE A 271 1.21 -8.82 24.70
C ILE A 271 0.05 -9.67 24.17
N TYR A 272 0.32 -10.52 23.18
CA TYR A 272 -0.67 -11.38 22.53
C TYR A 272 -1.17 -12.50 23.43
N ASP A 273 -0.36 -12.87 24.42
CA ASP A 273 -0.68 -13.92 25.39
C ASP A 273 -1.48 -13.35 26.58
N ARG A 274 -1.67 -12.01 26.66
CA ARG A 274 -2.49 -11.40 27.71
C ARG A 274 -3.98 -11.65 27.49
N GLN A 275 -4.68 -11.93 28.58
CA GLN A 275 -6.13 -11.92 28.62
C GLN A 275 -6.65 -10.50 28.34
N LEU A 276 -7.63 -10.40 27.45
CA LEU A 276 -8.36 -9.16 27.22
C LEU A 276 -9.32 -8.94 28.40
N PRO A 277 -9.30 -7.77 29.06
CA PRO A 277 -10.20 -7.48 30.18
C PRO A 277 -11.69 -7.58 29.82
N ASP A 278 -12.08 -7.07 28.65
CA ASP A 278 -13.46 -7.00 28.17
C ASP A 278 -13.49 -7.27 26.65
N PRO A 279 -13.34 -8.54 26.24
CA PRO A 279 -13.26 -8.89 24.83
C PRO A 279 -14.62 -8.86 24.15
N GLU A 280 -14.65 -8.24 22.97
CA GLU A 280 -15.77 -8.30 22.04
C GLU A 280 -15.46 -9.27 20.89
N LYS A 281 -16.49 -9.93 20.38
CA LYS A 281 -16.36 -10.78 19.20
C LYS A 281 -16.47 -9.91 17.94
N THR A 282 -15.42 -9.91 17.14
CA THR A 282 -15.35 -9.17 15.87
C THR A 282 -15.25 -10.12 14.70
N THR A 283 -15.92 -9.77 13.60
CA THR A 283 -15.79 -10.45 12.31
C THR A 283 -14.81 -9.68 11.43
N SER A 284 -13.83 -10.39 10.88
CA SER A 284 -12.81 -9.84 10.00
C SER A 284 -12.66 -10.68 8.73
N TYR A 285 -12.06 -10.09 7.70
CA TYR A 285 -11.89 -10.70 6.39
C TYR A 285 -10.44 -10.65 5.94
N LYS A 286 -9.98 -11.69 5.25
CA LYS A 286 -8.65 -11.73 4.65
C LYS A 286 -8.58 -12.75 3.51
N PHE A 287 -7.83 -12.44 2.46
CA PHE A 287 -7.50 -13.46 1.46
C PHE A 287 -6.46 -14.44 2.02
N SER A 288 -6.61 -15.72 1.70
CA SER A 288 -5.51 -16.67 1.90
C SER A 288 -4.33 -16.34 0.97
N SER A 289 -3.14 -16.76 1.36
CA SER A 289 -1.92 -16.58 0.58
C SER A 289 -1.56 -17.85 -0.16
N VAL A 290 -0.87 -17.69 -1.29
CA VAL A 290 -0.19 -18.80 -1.98
C VAL A 290 0.71 -19.54 -0.99
N SER A 291 0.58 -20.87 -0.96
CA SER A 291 1.36 -21.72 -0.08
C SER A 291 2.59 -22.30 -0.77
N HIS A 292 3.69 -22.39 -0.03
CA HIS A 292 4.84 -23.17 -0.47
C HIS A 292 4.61 -24.68 -0.32
N ASP A 293 3.95 -25.10 0.77
CA ASP A 293 3.69 -26.51 1.06
C ASP A 293 2.62 -27.12 0.14
N PHE A 294 1.67 -26.29 -0.30
CA PHE A 294 0.52 -26.67 -1.12
C PHE A 294 0.24 -25.58 -2.17
N PRO A 295 1.11 -25.43 -3.19
CA PRO A 295 1.02 -24.34 -4.17
C PRO A 295 -0.21 -24.41 -5.09
N ASP A 296 -0.81 -25.60 -5.24
CA ASP A 296 -1.99 -25.81 -6.08
C ASP A 296 -3.32 -25.43 -5.39
N GLU A 297 -3.26 -25.02 -4.12
CA GLU A 297 -4.46 -24.60 -3.40
C GLU A 297 -4.94 -23.23 -3.87
N GLU A 298 -6.25 -23.12 -4.07
CA GLU A 298 -6.89 -21.89 -4.49
C GLU A 298 -6.83 -20.82 -3.39
N ILE A 299 -6.80 -19.56 -3.83
CA ILE A 299 -6.92 -18.42 -2.92
C ILE A 299 -8.39 -18.26 -2.55
N GLN A 300 -8.64 -18.12 -1.26
CA GLN A 300 -9.96 -18.09 -0.63
C GLN A 300 -10.17 -16.74 0.05
N LEU A 301 -11.40 -16.22 0.02
CA LEU A 301 -11.79 -15.09 0.85
C LEU A 301 -12.24 -15.61 2.21
N ILE A 302 -11.39 -15.48 3.22
CA ILE A 302 -11.65 -16.01 4.55
C ILE A 302 -12.41 -14.98 5.37
N GLN A 303 -13.54 -15.41 5.93
CA GLN A 303 -14.20 -14.72 7.04
C GLN A 303 -13.86 -15.45 8.35
N TYR A 304 -13.47 -14.70 9.36
CA TYR A 304 -13.13 -15.27 10.66
C TYR A 304 -13.64 -14.40 11.80
N GLU A 305 -14.11 -15.05 12.86
CA GLU A 305 -14.46 -14.39 14.12
C GLU A 305 -13.30 -14.50 15.10
N HIS A 306 -13.01 -13.42 15.81
CA HIS A 306 -11.96 -13.39 16.81
C HIS A 306 -12.31 -12.44 17.95
N MET A 307 -11.71 -12.67 19.12
CA MET A 307 -11.88 -11.80 20.27
C MET A 307 -10.92 -10.62 20.18
N THR A 308 -11.49 -9.41 20.18
CA THR A 308 -10.76 -8.14 20.10
C THR A 308 -11.14 -7.23 21.26
N GLN A 309 -10.31 -6.25 21.55
CA GLN A 309 -10.66 -5.15 22.45
C GLN A 309 -9.97 -3.89 21.95
N ARG A 310 -10.69 -2.76 21.96
CA ARG A 310 -10.13 -1.47 21.53
C ARG A 310 -8.83 -1.16 22.29
N GLY A 311 -7.82 -0.70 21.56
CA GLY A 311 -6.50 -0.36 22.10
C GLY A 311 -5.57 -1.53 22.42
N TYR A 312 -6.04 -2.79 22.35
CA TYR A 312 -5.19 -3.97 22.46
C TYR A 312 -4.74 -4.44 21.07
N PRO A 313 -3.47 -4.87 20.92
CA PRO A 313 -2.99 -5.36 19.64
C PRO A 313 -3.62 -6.70 19.28
N GLN A 314 -3.82 -6.87 17.98
CA GLN A 314 -4.31 -8.11 17.40
C GLN A 314 -3.17 -8.84 16.72
N TYR A 315 -2.94 -10.11 17.06
CA TYR A 315 -1.93 -10.91 16.38
C TYR A 315 -2.34 -11.07 14.92
N ASN A 316 -1.46 -10.65 14.00
CA ASN A 316 -1.75 -10.79 12.58
C ASN A 316 -1.76 -12.25 12.16
N VAL A 317 -2.88 -12.63 11.58
CA VAL A 317 -3.10 -13.97 11.06
C VAL A 317 -2.75 -13.96 9.59
N ASN A 318 -1.90 -14.90 9.15
CA ASN A 318 -1.81 -15.23 7.74
C ASN A 318 -2.52 -16.57 7.50
N PHE A 319 -3.52 -16.58 6.63
CA PHE A 319 -4.19 -17.79 6.19
C PHE A 319 -3.46 -18.32 4.97
N GLY A 320 -3.07 -19.59 5.01
CA GLY A 320 -2.40 -20.26 3.90
C GLY A 320 -2.17 -21.70 4.29
N TRP A 321 -2.47 -22.62 3.39
CA TRP A 321 -2.37 -24.05 3.65
C TRP A 321 -0.94 -24.43 4.01
N ARG A 322 -0.73 -25.13 5.12
CA ARG A 322 0.60 -25.46 5.66
C ARG A 322 0.61 -26.83 6.30
N LYS A 323 1.80 -27.42 6.37
CA LYS A 323 2.05 -28.68 7.08
C LYS A 323 2.28 -28.37 8.56
N ASP A 324 1.35 -28.81 9.41
CA ASP A 324 1.51 -28.79 10.86
C ASP A 324 2.05 -30.13 11.35
N TYR A 325 3.28 -30.13 11.84
CA TYR A 325 3.95 -31.31 12.38
C TYR A 325 3.73 -31.49 13.89
N GLY A 326 2.93 -30.63 14.54
CA GLY A 326 2.58 -30.74 15.96
C GLY A 326 3.63 -30.22 16.94
N GLY A 327 4.65 -29.50 16.47
CA GLY A 327 5.69 -28.92 17.33
C GLY A 327 6.86 -28.32 16.56
N SER A 328 7.92 -27.95 17.29
CA SER A 328 9.18 -27.44 16.72
C SER A 328 10.16 -28.59 16.50
N GLY A 329 10.85 -28.61 15.36
CA GLY A 329 11.84 -29.64 15.05
C GLY A 329 12.34 -29.59 13.61
N ILE A 330 13.28 -30.47 13.28
CA ILE A 330 13.69 -30.73 11.89
C ILE A 330 12.74 -31.79 11.34
N PHE A 331 11.88 -31.38 10.41
CA PHE A 331 10.94 -32.27 9.74
C PHE A 331 11.43 -32.59 8.33
N THR A 332 11.10 -33.78 7.85
CA THR A 332 11.39 -34.23 6.49
C THR A 332 10.10 -34.51 5.76
N GLU A 333 10.17 -34.76 4.45
CA GLU A 333 8.98 -35.11 3.66
C GLU A 333 8.26 -36.38 4.15
N ARG A 334 8.95 -37.24 4.90
CA ARG A 334 8.38 -38.47 5.50
C ARG A 334 7.75 -38.23 6.86
N SER A 335 7.99 -37.07 7.48
CA SER A 335 7.41 -36.76 8.78
C SER A 335 5.89 -36.62 8.66
N PRO A 336 5.11 -37.25 9.55
CA PRO A 336 3.66 -37.11 9.52
C PRO A 336 3.28 -35.65 9.81
N TYR A 337 2.31 -35.14 9.07
CA TYR A 337 1.79 -33.79 9.26
C TYR A 337 0.27 -33.76 9.10
N LYS A 338 -0.34 -32.71 9.64
CA LYS A 338 -1.71 -32.32 9.37
C LYS A 338 -1.72 -31.12 8.43
N LYS A 339 -2.49 -31.17 7.35
CA LYS A 339 -2.74 -29.99 6.51
C LYS A 339 -3.67 -29.04 7.26
N VAL A 340 -3.24 -27.79 7.46
CA VAL A 340 -4.02 -26.75 8.17
C VAL A 340 -3.98 -25.43 7.41
N LEU A 341 -5.07 -24.65 7.45
CA LEU A 341 -5.12 -23.30 6.84
C LEU A 341 -4.46 -22.23 7.73
N VAL A 342 -4.41 -22.48 9.04
CA VAL A 342 -3.77 -21.63 10.03
C VAL A 342 -3.17 -22.51 11.12
N MET A 343 -1.96 -22.18 11.57
CA MET A 343 -1.29 -22.94 12.63
C MET A 343 -2.04 -22.81 13.97
N PRO A 344 -2.11 -23.87 14.80
CA PRO A 344 -2.81 -23.80 16.08
C PRO A 344 -2.32 -22.68 17.00
N TYR A 345 -1.00 -22.44 17.07
CA TYR A 345 -0.44 -21.36 17.89
C TYR A 345 -0.87 -19.98 17.38
N THR A 346 -0.90 -19.77 16.07
CA THR A 346 -1.36 -18.52 15.44
C THR A 346 -2.84 -18.31 15.73
N LYS A 347 -3.66 -19.36 15.58
CA LYS A 347 -5.09 -19.33 15.89
C LYS A 347 -5.35 -18.91 17.34
N ALA A 348 -4.57 -19.46 18.28
CA ALA A 348 -4.67 -19.14 19.70
C ALA A 348 -4.23 -17.71 20.02
N LYS A 349 -3.05 -17.26 19.55
CA LYS A 349 -2.56 -15.88 19.78
C LYS A 349 -3.46 -14.81 19.18
N ALA A 350 -4.04 -15.10 18.02
CA ALA A 350 -5.01 -14.23 17.39
C ALA A 350 -6.43 -14.37 17.95
N LYS A 351 -6.63 -15.24 18.95
CA LYS A 351 -7.92 -15.44 19.64
C LYS A 351 -9.07 -15.72 18.67
N ILE A 352 -8.78 -16.49 17.61
CA ILE A 352 -9.75 -16.84 16.57
C ILE A 352 -10.72 -17.90 17.10
N VAL A 353 -12.00 -17.58 17.03
CA VAL A 353 -13.11 -18.43 17.45
C VAL A 353 -13.56 -19.32 16.29
N SER A 354 -13.79 -18.75 15.12
CA SER A 354 -14.32 -19.46 13.95
C SER A 354 -13.66 -18.96 12.66
N ILE A 355 -13.63 -19.82 11.64
CA ILE A 355 -13.07 -19.55 10.31
C ILE A 355 -14.00 -20.21 9.29
N LYS A 356 -14.37 -19.49 8.23
CA LYS A 356 -15.04 -20.05 7.06
C LYS A 356 -14.46 -19.45 5.78
N ASP A 357 -14.47 -20.24 4.72
CA ASP A 357 -14.36 -19.70 3.37
C ASP A 357 -15.69 -19.03 3.03
N LEU A 358 -15.67 -17.71 2.82
CA LEU A 358 -16.87 -16.94 2.54
C LEU A 358 -17.43 -17.27 1.16
N THR A 359 -16.57 -17.57 0.20
CA THR A 359 -16.94 -17.74 -1.21
C THR A 359 -16.35 -19.06 -1.76
N PRO A 360 -16.80 -20.22 -1.26
CA PRO A 360 -16.17 -21.51 -1.57
C PRO A 360 -16.26 -21.93 -3.04
N ASN A 361 -17.12 -21.28 -3.82
CA ASN A 361 -17.28 -21.54 -5.26
C ASN A 361 -16.60 -20.44 -6.12
N HIS A 362 -15.79 -19.59 -5.50
CA HIS A 362 -15.07 -18.50 -6.17
C HIS A 362 -13.57 -18.70 -6.02
N THR A 363 -12.84 -18.66 -7.14
CA THR A 363 -11.39 -18.70 -7.13
C THR A 363 -10.85 -17.29 -7.33
N TYR A 364 -9.94 -16.87 -6.46
CA TYR A 364 -9.25 -15.59 -6.58
C TYR A 364 -7.84 -15.77 -7.14
N VAL A 365 -7.32 -14.71 -7.75
CA VAL A 365 -5.88 -14.58 -8.03
C VAL A 365 -5.20 -13.85 -6.89
N ASP A 366 -3.89 -14.02 -6.80
CA ASP A 366 -3.11 -13.37 -5.75
C ASP A 366 -3.15 -11.83 -5.87
N GLY A 367 -3.04 -11.16 -4.72
CA GLY A 367 -3.05 -9.70 -4.63
C GLY A 367 -4.40 -9.05 -4.33
N GLY A 368 -5.44 -9.83 -4.03
CA GLY A 368 -6.72 -9.29 -3.54
C GLY A 368 -6.57 -8.45 -2.27
N LYS A 369 -7.37 -7.37 -2.15
CA LYS A 369 -7.38 -6.46 -1.00
C LYS A 369 -8.79 -6.34 -0.42
N ILE A 370 -8.87 -6.22 0.91
CA ILE A 370 -10.09 -5.80 1.59
C ILE A 370 -10.06 -4.27 1.68
N LEU A 371 -11.09 -3.60 1.17
CA LEU A 371 -11.20 -2.15 1.20
C LEU A 371 -12.00 -1.66 2.41
N ALA A 372 -13.12 -2.31 2.69
CA ALA A 372 -13.99 -2.00 3.81
C ALA A 372 -14.84 -3.24 4.17
N SER A 373 -15.36 -3.27 5.39
CA SER A 373 -16.33 -4.28 5.81
C SER A 373 -17.21 -3.76 6.93
N ASP A 374 -18.42 -4.29 7.00
CA ASP A 374 -19.36 -4.09 8.10
C ASP A 374 -20.01 -5.43 8.48
N ALA A 375 -21.05 -5.39 9.30
CA ALA A 375 -21.76 -6.58 9.75
C ALA A 375 -22.46 -7.34 8.60
N GLU A 376 -22.82 -6.64 7.52
CA GLU A 376 -23.64 -7.18 6.43
C GLU A 376 -22.82 -7.55 5.19
N SER A 377 -21.68 -6.88 4.99
CA SER A 377 -20.92 -7.01 3.75
C SER A 377 -19.42 -6.72 3.88
N VAL A 378 -18.66 -7.16 2.87
CA VAL A 378 -17.25 -6.84 2.66
C VAL A 378 -17.05 -6.32 1.24
N ILE A 379 -16.28 -5.24 1.10
CA ILE A 379 -15.87 -4.67 -0.18
C ILE A 379 -14.42 -5.09 -0.45
N ILE A 380 -14.21 -5.73 -1.59
CA ILE A 380 -12.91 -6.23 -2.02
C ILE A 380 -12.47 -5.57 -3.32
N ALA A 381 -11.15 -5.45 -3.49
CA ALA A 381 -10.50 -5.05 -4.73
C ALA A 381 -9.65 -6.22 -5.24
N ILE A 382 -10.00 -6.75 -6.41
CA ILE A 382 -9.37 -7.95 -6.98
C ILE A 382 -9.06 -7.78 -8.46
N LYS A 383 -8.09 -8.54 -8.95
CA LYS A 383 -7.96 -8.79 -10.40
C LYS A 383 -8.73 -10.05 -10.75
N MET A 384 -9.39 -10.09 -11.91
CA MET A 384 -10.12 -11.29 -12.35
C MET A 384 -9.21 -12.29 -13.09
N SER A 385 -7.95 -11.92 -13.34
CA SER A 385 -6.91 -12.84 -13.82
C SER A 385 -5.50 -12.30 -13.60
N VAL A 386 -4.51 -13.17 -13.79
CA VAL A 386 -3.08 -12.84 -13.72
C VAL A 386 -2.55 -12.12 -14.97
N LEU A 387 -3.43 -11.67 -15.88
CA LEU A 387 -3.00 -10.95 -17.08
C LEU A 387 -2.38 -9.61 -16.69
N GLU A 388 -1.25 -9.27 -17.31
CA GLU A 388 -0.45 -8.08 -16.98
C GLU A 388 -1.25 -6.77 -17.05
N LYS A 389 -2.17 -6.67 -18.03
CA LYS A 389 -3.02 -5.48 -18.25
C LYS A 389 -4.37 -5.56 -17.55
N GLU A 390 -4.63 -6.56 -16.70
CA GLU A 390 -5.87 -6.65 -15.94
C GLU A 390 -5.93 -5.52 -14.90
N THR A 391 -7.06 -4.81 -14.90
CA THR A 391 -7.37 -3.78 -13.92
C THR A 391 -8.15 -4.34 -12.75
N ILE A 392 -8.21 -3.55 -11.68
CA ILE A 392 -8.95 -3.89 -10.47
C ILE A 392 -10.45 -3.91 -10.77
N THR A 393 -11.11 -4.87 -10.15
CA THR A 393 -12.55 -5.02 -10.08
C THR A 393 -12.92 -4.91 -8.61
N LEU A 394 -13.83 -3.99 -8.30
CA LEU A 394 -14.43 -3.86 -6.99
C LEU A 394 -15.64 -4.78 -6.90
N GLN A 395 -15.79 -5.48 -5.78
CA GLN A 395 -16.97 -6.27 -5.48
C GLN A 395 -17.41 -6.01 -4.05
N LYS A 396 -18.73 -5.89 -3.84
CA LYS A 396 -19.32 -6.00 -2.51
C LYS A 396 -19.94 -7.37 -2.37
N ILE A 397 -19.58 -8.06 -1.31
CA ILE A 397 -19.96 -9.43 -1.04
C ILE A 397 -20.73 -9.48 0.27
N SER A 398 -21.84 -10.22 0.28
CA SER A 398 -22.63 -10.49 1.48
C SER A 398 -21.81 -11.30 2.50
N SER A 399 -21.73 -10.81 3.73
CA SER A 399 -21.05 -11.48 4.84
C SER A 399 -21.81 -12.72 5.34
N LEU A 400 -23.09 -12.84 4.98
CA LEU A 400 -23.95 -13.95 5.38
C LEU A 400 -23.60 -15.22 4.59
N ASP A 401 -23.62 -15.12 3.27
CA ASP A 401 -23.60 -16.26 2.34
C ASP A 401 -22.55 -16.17 1.23
N GLY A 402 -21.77 -15.09 1.17
CA GLY A 402 -20.74 -14.89 0.15
C GLY A 402 -21.28 -14.54 -1.23
N SER A 403 -22.58 -14.23 -1.36
CA SER A 403 -23.14 -13.78 -2.63
C SER A 403 -22.59 -12.40 -3.02
N VAL A 404 -22.32 -12.21 -4.30
CA VAL A 404 -21.90 -10.91 -4.85
C VAL A 404 -23.12 -9.99 -4.92
N ILE A 405 -23.09 -8.90 -4.15
CA ILE A 405 -24.14 -7.86 -4.11
C ILE A 405 -24.01 -6.95 -5.33
N TRP A 406 -22.79 -6.48 -5.62
CA TRP A 406 -22.49 -5.73 -6.83
C TRP A 406 -21.05 -5.91 -7.28
N THR A 407 -20.79 -5.62 -8.55
CA THR A 407 -19.45 -5.60 -9.15
C THR A 407 -19.26 -4.32 -9.96
N LYS A 408 -18.10 -3.68 -9.82
CA LYS A 408 -17.70 -2.50 -10.61
C LYS A 408 -16.29 -2.65 -11.14
N LYS A 409 -16.13 -2.50 -12.45
CA LYS A 409 -14.81 -2.45 -13.10
C LYS A 409 -14.20 -1.07 -12.88
N THR A 410 -12.89 -1.03 -12.63
CA THR A 410 -12.12 0.21 -12.59
C THR A 410 -11.01 0.17 -13.64
N ASP A 411 -10.39 1.33 -13.87
CA ASP A 411 -9.16 1.47 -14.66
C ASP A 411 -7.89 1.37 -13.79
N TRP A 412 -8.04 1.03 -12.50
CA TRP A 412 -6.92 0.99 -11.57
C TRP A 412 -6.06 -0.24 -11.81
N THR A 413 -4.75 -0.08 -11.77
CA THR A 413 -3.81 -1.20 -11.99
C THR A 413 -3.41 -1.92 -10.70
N GLN A 414 -3.52 -1.23 -9.55
CA GLN A 414 -3.19 -1.74 -8.22
C GLN A 414 -3.92 -0.94 -7.13
N VAL A 415 -3.90 -1.47 -5.90
CA VAL A 415 -4.27 -0.76 -4.67
C VAL A 415 -3.12 -0.93 -3.67
N ARG A 416 -2.55 0.18 -3.19
CA ARG A 416 -1.46 0.17 -2.20
C ARG A 416 -1.99 0.08 -0.78
N SER A 417 -2.95 0.93 -0.45
CA SER A 417 -3.59 0.97 0.87
C SER A 417 -4.99 1.56 0.75
N SER A 418 -5.77 1.39 1.81
CA SER A 418 -7.05 2.05 1.98
C SER A 418 -7.30 2.37 3.44
N SER A 419 -8.08 3.42 3.69
CA SER A 419 -8.66 3.73 5.00
C SER A 419 -10.15 4.02 4.83
N VAL A 420 -10.93 3.80 5.89
CA VAL A 420 -12.38 3.97 5.91
C VAL A 420 -12.72 5.04 6.92
N GLU A 421 -13.53 6.01 6.52
CA GLU A 421 -14.06 7.04 7.41
C GLU A 421 -15.55 7.22 7.08
N GLY A 422 -16.41 6.86 8.04
CA GLY A 422 -17.86 6.81 7.82
C GLY A 422 -18.29 5.88 6.67
N ASP A 423 -18.87 6.48 5.62
CA ASP A 423 -19.34 5.78 4.42
C ASP A 423 -18.38 5.88 3.23
N ASN A 424 -17.24 6.56 3.42
CA ASN A 424 -16.23 6.77 2.41
C ASN A 424 -15.01 5.89 2.66
N ILE A 425 -14.40 5.46 1.56
CA ILE A 425 -13.18 4.66 1.52
C ILE A 425 -12.15 5.48 0.75
N LEU A 426 -11.10 5.93 1.43
CA LEU A 426 -9.94 6.51 0.79
C LEU A 426 -9.07 5.35 0.28
N VAL A 427 -8.81 5.33 -1.02
CA VAL A 427 -7.98 4.32 -1.68
C VAL A 427 -6.76 4.98 -2.28
N ARG A 428 -5.58 4.54 -1.86
CA ARG A 428 -4.30 4.95 -2.45
C ARG A 428 -3.91 3.97 -3.55
N LEU A 429 -3.94 4.44 -4.80
CA LEU A 429 -3.62 3.60 -5.96
C LEU A 429 -2.11 3.51 -6.19
N ASP A 430 -1.39 4.61 -6.00
CA ASP A 430 0.06 4.65 -6.08
C ASP A 430 0.65 5.72 -5.14
N SER A 431 1.85 6.23 -5.42
CA SER A 431 2.49 7.24 -4.57
C SER A 431 1.81 8.60 -4.62
N THR A 432 1.09 8.92 -5.70
CA THR A 432 0.49 10.23 -5.94
C THR A 432 -1.02 10.16 -6.17
N LYS A 433 -1.57 9.05 -6.66
CA LYS A 433 -3.00 8.95 -6.96
C LYS A 433 -3.81 8.41 -5.80
N ILE A 434 -4.82 9.17 -5.41
CA ILE A 434 -5.82 8.79 -4.43
C ILE A 434 -7.22 8.89 -5.02
N VAL A 435 -8.12 8.05 -4.52
CA VAL A 435 -9.52 8.02 -4.91
C VAL A 435 -10.37 7.88 -3.65
N VAL A 436 -11.49 8.58 -3.58
CA VAL A 436 -12.52 8.36 -2.56
C VAL A 436 -13.69 7.64 -3.20
N VAL A 437 -14.08 6.51 -2.60
CA VAL A 437 -15.18 5.67 -3.07
C VAL A 437 -16.18 5.47 -1.94
N ASN A 438 -17.48 5.51 -2.24
CA ASN A 438 -18.51 5.19 -1.25
C ASN A 438 -18.72 3.66 -1.11
N LYS A 439 -19.57 3.23 -0.17
CA LYS A 439 -19.92 1.81 0.04
C LYS A 439 -20.71 1.16 -1.10
N GLU A 440 -21.19 1.95 -2.06
CA GLU A 440 -21.84 1.50 -3.28
C GLU A 440 -20.83 1.32 -4.43
N GLY A 441 -19.56 1.67 -4.22
CA GLY A 441 -18.49 1.56 -5.20
C GLY A 441 -18.46 2.71 -6.21
N ASP A 442 -19.20 3.79 -5.99
CA ASP A 442 -19.13 5.02 -6.80
C ASP A 442 -17.92 5.85 -6.38
N ILE A 443 -17.11 6.21 -7.39
CA ILE A 443 -16.00 7.14 -7.22
C ILE A 443 -16.58 8.53 -6.97
N GLN A 444 -16.35 9.05 -5.77
CA GLN A 444 -16.75 10.40 -5.37
C GLN A 444 -15.73 11.43 -5.80
N MET A 445 -14.44 11.10 -5.67
CA MET A 445 -13.34 12.01 -5.95
C MET A 445 -12.12 11.23 -6.43
N THR A 446 -11.37 11.80 -7.38
CA THR A 446 -10.04 11.34 -7.77
C THR A 446 -9.09 12.54 -7.73
N SER A 447 -7.92 12.38 -7.13
CA SER A 447 -6.91 13.42 -7.06
C SER A 447 -5.52 12.87 -7.30
N ASP A 448 -4.73 13.62 -8.07
CA ASP A 448 -3.30 13.40 -8.20
C ASP A 448 -2.58 14.37 -7.26
N LEU A 449 -2.00 13.83 -6.20
CA LEU A 449 -1.26 14.58 -5.18
C LEU A 449 -0.04 15.31 -5.77
N TYR A 450 0.41 14.95 -6.98
CA TYR A 450 1.44 15.69 -7.71
C TYR A 450 0.95 17.06 -8.20
N GLU A 451 -0.36 17.17 -8.49
CA GLU A 451 -0.98 18.39 -8.98
C GLU A 451 -1.37 19.37 -7.86
N ILE A 452 -1.15 18.98 -6.59
CA ILE A 452 -1.28 19.88 -5.45
C ILE A 452 -0.19 20.96 -5.57
N LYS A 453 -0.56 22.04 -6.28
CA LYS A 453 0.28 23.20 -6.62
C LYS A 453 1.02 23.68 -5.38
N THR A 454 2.28 24.06 -5.51
CA THR A 454 2.95 24.76 -4.40
C THR A 454 2.75 26.25 -4.48
N ILE A 455 2.87 26.90 -3.32
CA ILE A 455 3.02 28.34 -3.23
C ILE A 455 4.34 28.68 -3.94
N GLY A 456 4.27 29.12 -5.19
CA GLY A 456 5.27 30.08 -5.64
C GLY A 456 5.09 31.29 -4.75
N LYS A 457 6.07 31.60 -3.89
CA LYS A 457 6.16 32.98 -3.40
C LYS A 457 6.20 33.85 -4.65
N GLU A 458 5.24 34.76 -4.80
CA GLU A 458 5.40 35.87 -5.73
C GLU A 458 6.78 36.49 -5.48
N LEU A 459 7.54 36.66 -6.56
CA LEU A 459 8.90 37.19 -6.52
C LEU A 459 8.93 38.67 -6.13
#